data_AF-D7DQE5-F1
#
_entry.id   AF-D7DQE5-F1
#
_cell.length_a   1.000
_cell.length_b   1.000
_cell.length_c   1.000
_cell.angle_alpha   90.00
_cell.angle_beta   90.00
_cell.angle_gamma   90.00
#
_symmetry.space_group_name_H-M   'P 1'
#
loop_
_entity.id
_entity.type
_entity.pdbx_description
1 polymer ?
#
loop_
_entity_poly.entity_id
_entity_poly.type
_entity_poly.pdbx_seq_one_letter_code
_entity_poly.pdbx_strand_id
1 'polypeptide(L)'
;MKKMNENKKTEDKCVDTVKFSKMTSKILLDILNSVDEYTKDVLLAENYDIEFKGFSLTDTNGRLHRISSILELDELYVNERLNKMQKVFNHNEFENEILDLNFQNRSYKLKNVDLRNLENGYITIYLSSKKSKNYRFKKDDKFNIFHKNFNNISAEHFERVLKWKDLDSNQLDELLKSFDIKCDELLKNVSETTRIENLELYLDLFNDLEHIKNEVVVESDKIVIWIHPLYLFSEISVLKGLIYYELLDCDNSLIESKYRAIFEYCKEYKLLMGKNLQVIGKLRKIANDKNDIETIEEIDRMLTELI
;
A
#
# COMPACT_ATOMS: atom_id res chain seq x y z
N MET A 1 3.78 77.35 -18.54
CA MET A 1 4.50 76.34 -19.36
C MET A 1 4.46 75.00 -18.64
N LYS A 2 3.60 74.09 -19.12
CA LYS A 2 3.39 72.73 -18.58
C LYS A 2 4.63 71.86 -18.86
N LYS A 3 5.19 71.23 -17.83
CA LYS A 3 6.16 70.13 -17.98
C LYS A 3 5.42 68.88 -18.45
N MET A 4 5.90 68.30 -19.54
CA MET A 4 5.58 66.95 -19.98
C MET A 4 5.95 65.97 -18.87
N ASN A 5 4.97 65.21 -18.38
CA ASN A 5 5.21 63.94 -17.72
C ASN A 5 4.89 62.85 -18.73
N GLU A 6 5.93 62.11 -19.09
CA GLU A 6 5.85 60.93 -19.94
C GLU A 6 4.97 59.87 -19.27
N ASN A 7 3.91 59.51 -19.98
CA ASN A 7 3.09 58.34 -19.68
C ASN A 7 3.97 57.09 -19.75
N LYS A 8 4.35 56.55 -18.59
CA LYS A 8 4.61 55.11 -18.45
C LYS A 8 3.28 54.39 -18.70
N LYS A 9 3.03 54.03 -19.95
CA LYS A 9 2.08 52.96 -20.30
C LYS A 9 2.54 51.71 -19.55
N THR A 10 1.82 51.35 -18.49
CA THR A 10 1.79 49.99 -17.99
C THR A 10 1.29 49.11 -19.13
N GLU A 11 2.22 48.38 -19.76
CA GLU A 11 1.89 47.27 -20.63
C GLU A 11 1.03 46.29 -19.85
N ASP A 12 -0.25 46.18 -20.25
CA ASP A 12 -1.09 45.04 -19.92
C ASP A 12 -0.39 43.78 -20.42
N LYS A 13 0.36 43.13 -19.53
CA LYS A 13 0.86 41.78 -19.76
C LYS A 13 -0.36 40.88 -19.81
N CYS A 14 -0.76 40.50 -21.01
CA CYS A 14 -1.71 39.42 -21.27
C CYS A 14 -1.19 38.18 -20.51
N VAL A 15 -1.77 37.90 -19.34
CA VAL A 15 -1.45 36.69 -18.57
C VAL A 15 -2.17 35.56 -19.28
N ASP A 16 -1.45 34.56 -19.78
CA ASP A 16 -2.07 33.37 -20.33
C ASP A 16 -2.91 32.69 -19.23
N THR A 17 -4.22 32.62 -19.47
CA THR A 17 -5.18 32.05 -18.54
C THR A 17 -5.70 30.70 -19.02
N VAL A 18 -5.99 29.82 -18.07
CA VAL A 18 -6.56 28.50 -18.33
C VAL A 18 -7.87 28.37 -17.58
N LYS A 19 -8.90 27.83 -18.25
CA LYS A 19 -10.18 27.50 -17.61
C LYS A 19 -9.97 26.55 -16.43
N PHE A 20 -10.76 26.74 -15.37
CA PHE A 20 -10.76 25.92 -14.16
C PHE A 20 -10.69 24.42 -14.45
N SER A 21 -11.69 23.87 -15.15
CA SER A 21 -11.79 22.44 -15.47
C SER A 21 -10.55 21.91 -16.20
N LYS A 22 -10.02 22.67 -17.16
CA LYS A 22 -8.81 22.30 -17.89
C LYS A 22 -7.57 22.34 -17.00
N MET A 23 -7.50 23.26 -16.03
CA MET A 23 -6.39 23.36 -15.09
C MET A 23 -6.44 22.21 -14.07
N THR A 24 -7.61 21.94 -13.49
CA THR A 24 -7.77 20.89 -12.47
C THR A 24 -7.55 19.50 -13.07
N SER A 25 -8.12 19.18 -14.24
CA SER A 25 -7.85 17.90 -14.92
C SER A 25 -6.38 17.70 -15.24
N LYS A 26 -5.66 18.75 -15.66
CA LYS A 26 -4.22 18.66 -15.91
C LYS A 26 -3.44 18.33 -14.64
N ILE A 27 -3.76 19.01 -13.54
CA ILE A 27 -3.07 18.79 -12.26
C ILE A 27 -3.35 17.37 -11.75
N LEU A 28 -4.60 16.90 -11.81
CA LEU A 28 -4.96 15.54 -11.39
C LEU A 28 -4.25 14.48 -12.24
N LEU A 29 -4.23 14.64 -13.57
CA LEU A 29 -3.51 13.73 -14.47
C LEU A 29 -2.00 13.73 -14.19
N ASP A 30 -1.40 14.90 -13.94
CA ASP A 30 0.02 14.98 -13.63
C ASP A 30 0.34 14.36 -12.26
N ILE A 31 -0.58 14.43 -11.28
CA ILE A 31 -0.45 13.72 -10.01
C ILE A 31 -0.47 12.21 -10.26
N LEU A 32 -1.46 11.69 -10.99
CA LEU A 32 -1.56 10.27 -11.32
C LEU A 32 -0.31 9.77 -12.06
N ASN A 33 0.21 10.55 -13.01
CA ASN A 33 1.44 10.22 -13.74
C ASN A 33 2.72 10.29 -12.89
N SER A 34 2.65 10.83 -11.66
CA SER A 34 3.81 11.04 -10.78
C SER A 34 3.89 10.05 -9.61
N VAL A 35 2.95 9.11 -9.50
CA VAL A 35 2.88 8.10 -8.43
C VAL A 35 3.03 6.68 -9.00
N ASP A 36 3.31 5.69 -8.14
CA ASP A 36 3.34 4.27 -8.50
C ASP A 36 1.94 3.71 -8.83
N GLU A 37 1.89 2.54 -9.48
CA GLU A 37 0.63 1.90 -9.93
C GLU A 37 -0.34 1.64 -8.77
N TYR A 38 0.14 1.10 -7.65
CA TYR A 38 -0.70 0.89 -6.46
C TYR A 38 -1.38 2.18 -5.99
N THR A 39 -0.63 3.27 -5.91
CA THR A 39 -1.16 4.58 -5.52
C THR A 39 -2.14 5.12 -6.55
N LYS A 40 -1.95 4.86 -7.85
CA LYS A 40 -2.94 5.22 -8.88
C LYS A 40 -4.24 4.45 -8.67
N ASP A 41 -4.16 3.13 -8.47
CA ASP A 41 -5.34 2.29 -8.27
C ASP A 41 -6.13 2.73 -7.04
N VAL A 42 -5.43 3.06 -5.95
CA VAL A 42 -6.02 3.58 -4.72
C VAL A 42 -6.66 4.96 -4.92
N LEU A 43 -6.04 5.86 -5.70
CA LEU A 43 -6.61 7.18 -6.03
C LEU A 43 -7.81 7.09 -6.98
N LEU A 44 -7.87 6.05 -7.82
CA LEU A 44 -8.95 5.81 -8.78
C LEU A 44 -10.10 4.99 -8.17
N ALA A 45 -9.84 4.25 -7.09
CA ALA A 45 -10.88 3.61 -6.30
C ALA A 45 -11.76 4.69 -5.67
N GLU A 46 -13.02 4.80 -6.09
CA GLU A 46 -14.02 5.76 -5.58
C GLU A 46 -14.42 5.55 -4.10
N ASN A 47 -13.62 4.79 -3.35
CA ASN A 47 -13.85 4.41 -1.96
C ASN A 47 -13.16 5.34 -0.96
N TYR A 48 -12.35 6.29 -1.42
CA TYR A 48 -11.57 7.19 -0.55
C TYR A 48 -11.76 8.65 -0.92
N ASP A 49 -11.99 9.49 0.09
CA ASP A 49 -12.00 10.94 -0.05
C ASP A 49 -10.57 11.45 -0.28
N ILE A 50 -10.39 12.30 -1.28
CA ILE A 50 -9.08 12.91 -1.55
C ILE A 50 -9.03 14.31 -0.94
N GLU A 51 -8.15 14.49 0.04
CA GLU A 51 -7.80 15.78 0.62
C GLU A 51 -6.56 16.38 -0.05
N PHE A 52 -6.58 17.69 -0.25
CA PHE A 52 -5.44 18.44 -0.74
C PHE A 52 -4.89 19.38 0.34
N LYS A 53 -3.57 19.32 0.55
CA LYS A 53 -2.83 20.30 1.35
C LYS A 53 -1.95 21.14 0.44
N GLY A 54 -2.26 22.44 0.34
CA GLY A 54 -1.49 23.40 -0.45
C GLY A 54 -1.84 23.44 -1.94
N PHE A 55 -2.94 22.78 -2.35
CA PHE A 55 -3.53 23.01 -3.66
C PHE A 55 -4.22 24.37 -3.66
N SER A 56 -3.70 25.28 -4.50
CA SER A 56 -4.26 26.60 -4.67
C SER A 56 -4.23 27.05 -6.11
N LEU A 57 -5.32 27.64 -6.56
CA LEU A 57 -5.43 28.34 -7.84
C LEU A 57 -5.40 29.85 -7.61
N THR A 58 -5.02 30.62 -8.62
CA THR A 58 -5.06 32.10 -8.56
C THR A 58 -5.81 32.63 -9.76
N ASP A 59 -6.88 33.38 -9.52
CA ASP A 59 -7.69 33.93 -10.59
C ASP A 59 -6.98 35.10 -11.31
N THR A 60 -7.61 35.61 -12.38
CA THR A 60 -7.12 36.77 -13.13
C THR A 60 -6.94 38.02 -12.26
N ASN A 61 -7.76 38.19 -11.23
CA ASN A 61 -7.71 39.31 -10.30
C ASN A 61 -6.62 39.16 -9.23
N GLY A 62 -5.91 38.03 -9.22
CA GLY A 62 -4.85 37.73 -8.25
C GLY A 62 -5.35 37.18 -6.92
N ARG A 63 -6.64 36.87 -6.78
CA ARG A 63 -7.18 36.23 -5.56
C ARG A 63 -6.78 34.75 -5.55
N LEU A 64 -6.39 34.27 -4.37
CA LEU A 64 -5.94 32.90 -4.14
C LEU A 64 -7.11 32.05 -3.66
N HIS A 65 -7.46 31.02 -4.42
CA HIS A 65 -8.48 30.02 -4.09
C HIS A 65 -7.78 28.75 -3.62
N ARG A 66 -8.04 28.32 -2.39
CA ARG A 66 -7.50 27.06 -1.84
C ARG A 66 -8.53 25.96 -2.04
N ILE A 67 -8.09 24.83 -2.55
CA ILE A 67 -8.90 23.63 -2.72
C ILE A 67 -8.44 22.65 -1.67
N SER A 68 -9.37 22.18 -0.85
CA SER A 68 -9.11 21.30 0.28
C SER A 68 -9.49 19.85 0.01
N SER A 69 -10.37 19.57 -0.96
CA SER A 69 -10.78 18.21 -1.32
C SER A 69 -11.14 18.06 -2.80
N ILE A 70 -11.26 16.80 -3.27
CA ILE A 70 -11.79 16.50 -4.61
C ILE A 70 -13.28 16.82 -4.71
N LEU A 71 -14.05 16.64 -3.63
CA LEU A 71 -15.46 17.05 -3.56
C LEU A 71 -15.62 18.55 -3.77
N GLU A 72 -14.71 19.39 -3.26
CA GLU A 72 -14.74 20.83 -3.56
C GLU A 72 -14.49 21.12 -5.04
N LEU A 73 -13.69 20.31 -5.75
CA LEU A 73 -13.53 20.44 -7.20
C LEU A 73 -14.85 20.14 -7.93
N ASP A 74 -15.56 19.11 -7.47
CA ASP A 74 -16.86 18.72 -8.00
C ASP A 74 -17.97 19.69 -7.62
N GLU A 75 -17.99 20.25 -6.41
CA GLU A 75 -18.95 21.29 -5.99
C GLU A 75 -18.70 22.59 -6.74
N LEU A 76 -17.44 22.98 -6.97
CA LEU A 76 -17.11 24.10 -7.85
C LEU A 76 -17.57 23.83 -9.29
N TYR A 77 -17.56 22.57 -9.75
CA TYR A 77 -18.05 22.13 -11.05
C TYR A 77 -19.60 22.02 -11.12
N VAL A 78 -20.26 21.61 -10.03
CA VAL A 78 -21.72 21.52 -9.92
C VAL A 78 -22.32 22.91 -9.79
N ASN A 79 -21.67 23.83 -9.07
CA ASN A 79 -22.02 25.24 -9.09
C ASN A 79 -21.89 25.85 -10.49
N GLU A 80 -20.97 25.37 -11.35
CA GLU A 80 -20.93 25.70 -12.79
C GLU A 80 -22.22 25.29 -13.54
N ARG A 81 -22.83 24.15 -13.14
CA ARG A 81 -24.00 23.54 -13.79
C ARG A 81 -25.34 24.06 -13.23
N LEU A 82 -25.44 24.25 -11.92
CA LEU A 82 -26.62 24.83 -11.25
C LEU A 82 -26.81 26.31 -11.63
N ASN A 83 -25.73 27.06 -11.78
CA ASN A 83 -25.79 28.45 -12.26
C ASN A 83 -26.21 28.57 -13.74
N LYS A 84 -26.02 27.50 -14.55
CA LYS A 84 -26.59 27.42 -15.90
C LYS A 84 -28.10 27.15 -15.90
N MET A 85 -28.62 26.42 -14.91
CA MET A 85 -30.06 26.08 -14.81
C MET A 85 -30.89 27.18 -14.12
N GLN A 86 -30.32 27.96 -13.20
CA GLN A 86 -31.00 29.11 -12.59
C GLN A 86 -31.19 30.30 -13.54
N LYS A 87 -30.56 30.32 -14.73
CA LYS A 87 -30.84 31.31 -15.78
C LYS A 87 -32.18 31.11 -16.52
N VAL A 88 -32.93 30.04 -16.24
CA VAL A 88 -34.24 29.76 -16.85
C VAL A 88 -35.41 30.09 -15.92
N PHE A 89 -35.18 30.27 -14.61
CA PHE A 89 -36.23 30.56 -13.64
C PHE A 89 -35.84 31.68 -12.67
N ASN A 90 -36.41 32.86 -12.94
CA ASN A 90 -36.60 34.03 -12.09
C ASN A 90 -35.43 34.98 -11.79
N HIS A 91 -35.71 36.25 -12.11
CA HIS A 91 -35.05 37.46 -11.62
C HIS A 91 -35.00 37.45 -10.09
N ASN A 92 -33.80 37.37 -9.53
CA ASN A 92 -33.35 38.17 -8.39
C ASN A 92 -31.81 38.16 -8.38
N GLU A 93 -31.24 39.34 -8.24
CA GLU A 93 -29.81 39.61 -8.31
C GLU A 93 -29.05 38.88 -7.20
N PHE A 94 -28.32 37.83 -7.57
CA PHE A 94 -27.11 37.40 -6.87
C PHE A 94 -25.96 37.48 -7.88
N GLU A 95 -25.01 38.38 -7.61
CA GLU A 95 -23.78 38.54 -8.39
C GLU A 95 -22.92 37.28 -8.27
N ASN A 96 -23.01 36.38 -9.26
CA ASN A 96 -22.17 35.20 -9.38
C ASN A 96 -20.90 35.51 -10.20
N GLU A 97 -19.86 36.03 -9.53
CA GLU A 97 -18.53 36.33 -10.12
C GLU A 97 -17.70 35.08 -10.54
N ILE A 98 -18.17 33.85 -10.29
CA ILE A 98 -17.34 32.62 -10.42
C ILE A 98 -17.41 31.98 -11.83
N LEU A 99 -18.30 32.46 -12.71
CA LEU A 99 -18.69 31.77 -13.95
C LEU A 99 -17.74 31.92 -15.15
N ASP A 100 -16.64 32.68 -15.03
CA ASP A 100 -15.60 32.83 -16.06
C ASP A 100 -14.20 32.91 -15.43
N LEU A 101 -13.96 32.14 -14.36
CA LEU A 101 -12.68 32.16 -13.66
C LEU A 101 -11.60 31.49 -14.49
N ASN A 102 -10.93 32.35 -15.23
CA ASN A 102 -9.65 32.13 -15.84
C ASN A 102 -8.59 32.14 -14.74
N PHE A 103 -7.88 31.04 -14.60
CA PHE A 103 -6.81 30.93 -13.61
C PHE A 103 -5.46 31.19 -14.28
N GLN A 104 -4.61 31.92 -13.56
CA GLN A 104 -3.25 32.15 -13.99
C GLN A 104 -2.48 30.84 -14.04
N ASN A 105 -1.58 30.72 -15.01
CA ASN A 105 -0.60 29.66 -15.02
C ASN A 105 0.23 29.65 -13.72
N ARG A 106 0.45 28.46 -13.18
CA ARG A 106 1.27 28.23 -11.98
C ARG A 106 2.21 27.06 -12.21
N SER A 107 3.31 27.06 -11.48
CA SER A 107 4.18 25.90 -11.35
C SER A 107 3.79 25.16 -10.08
N TYR A 108 3.32 23.93 -10.24
CA TYR A 108 2.99 23.02 -9.16
C TYR A 108 4.16 22.10 -8.87
N LYS A 109 4.30 21.77 -7.59
CA LYS A 109 5.24 20.78 -7.12
C LYS A 109 4.53 19.79 -6.22
N LEU A 110 4.56 18.52 -6.60
CA LEU A 110 4.04 17.42 -5.77
C LEU A 110 5.07 17.10 -4.69
N LYS A 111 4.69 17.29 -3.43
CA LYS A 111 5.57 17.11 -2.28
C LYS A 111 5.52 15.71 -1.71
N ASN A 112 4.33 15.15 -1.54
CA ASN A 112 4.11 13.77 -1.13
C ASN A 112 2.63 13.41 -1.27
N VAL A 113 2.36 12.11 -1.22
CA VAL A 113 1.02 11.53 -1.08
C VAL A 113 1.02 10.71 0.20
N ASP A 114 -0.02 10.83 1.01
CA ASP A 114 -0.16 10.12 2.29
C ASP A 114 -1.39 9.23 2.24
N LEU A 115 -1.14 7.93 2.19
CA LEU A 115 -2.11 6.84 2.22
C LEU A 115 -2.22 6.23 3.62
N ARG A 116 -1.66 6.85 4.67
CA ARG A 116 -1.72 6.28 6.02
C ARG A 116 -3.11 6.24 6.62
N ASN A 117 -4.03 7.06 6.10
CA ASN A 117 -5.38 7.20 6.62
C ASN A 117 -6.45 6.50 5.76
N LEU A 118 -6.06 5.53 4.92
CA LEU A 118 -7.03 4.78 4.10
C LEU A 118 -8.14 4.13 4.94
N GLU A 119 -7.82 3.67 6.16
CA GLU A 119 -8.80 3.11 7.11
C GLU A 119 -9.84 4.12 7.59
N ASN A 120 -9.50 5.41 7.61
CA ASN A 120 -10.41 6.49 7.93
C ASN A 120 -11.14 7.00 6.67
N GLY A 121 -10.93 6.35 5.52
CA GLY A 121 -11.61 6.66 4.27
C GLY A 121 -11.01 7.82 3.49
N TYR A 122 -9.77 8.27 3.75
CA TYR A 122 -9.21 9.40 3.01
C TYR A 122 -7.71 9.30 2.67
N ILE A 123 -7.34 9.96 1.57
CA ILE A 123 -5.99 10.11 1.03
C ILE A 123 -5.59 11.57 1.11
N THR A 124 -4.37 11.89 1.54
CA THR A 124 -3.91 13.29 1.59
C THR A 124 -2.81 13.56 0.55
N ILE A 125 -3.04 14.51 -0.35
CA ILE A 125 -2.08 14.92 -1.38
C ILE A 125 -1.49 16.28 -1.02
N TYR A 126 -0.17 16.34 -0.89
CA TYR A 126 0.55 17.56 -0.54
C TYR A 126 1.17 18.21 -1.76
N LEU A 127 0.73 19.43 -2.05
CA LEU A 127 1.19 20.24 -3.17
C LEU A 127 1.80 21.54 -2.67
N SER A 128 2.64 22.15 -3.50
CA SER A 128 2.84 23.59 -3.47
C SER A 128 2.67 24.16 -4.86
N SER A 129 2.33 25.45 -4.90
CA SER A 129 2.23 26.18 -6.15
C SER A 129 2.93 27.53 -6.05
N LYS A 130 3.52 27.97 -7.15
CA LYS A 130 4.07 29.33 -7.28
C LYS A 130 3.65 29.95 -8.61
N LYS A 131 3.60 31.28 -8.66
CA LYS A 131 3.30 32.02 -9.89
C LYS A 131 4.30 31.65 -10.98
N SER A 132 3.81 31.43 -12.19
CA SER A 132 4.63 31.06 -13.36
C SER A 132 4.03 31.68 -14.62
N LYS A 133 4.84 31.91 -15.65
CA LYS A 133 4.33 32.33 -16.97
C LYS A 133 3.54 31.21 -17.64
N ASN A 134 4.06 29.98 -17.55
CA ASN A 134 3.47 28.79 -18.14
C ASN A 134 3.16 27.74 -17.07
N TYR A 135 2.15 26.92 -17.31
CA TYR A 135 1.89 25.74 -16.49
C TYR A 135 3.12 24.83 -16.46
N ARG A 136 3.50 24.38 -15.27
CA ARG A 136 4.54 23.37 -15.07
C ARG A 136 4.16 22.50 -13.88
N PHE A 137 4.32 21.20 -14.03
CA PHE A 137 4.20 20.25 -12.94
C PHE A 137 5.53 19.52 -12.79
N LYS A 138 5.95 19.29 -11.55
CA LYS A 138 7.08 18.40 -11.27
C LYS A 138 6.97 17.78 -9.90
N LYS A 139 7.65 16.65 -9.74
CA LYS A 139 7.89 16.01 -8.46
C LYS A 139 8.91 16.80 -7.64
N ASP A 140 8.73 16.90 -6.33
CA ASP A 140 9.78 17.38 -5.42
C ASP A 140 10.95 16.40 -5.39
N ASP A 141 12.17 16.92 -5.22
CA ASP A 141 13.36 16.09 -5.16
C ASP A 141 13.33 15.16 -3.93
N LYS A 142 12.59 15.55 -2.88
CA LYS A 142 12.32 14.75 -1.67
C LYS A 142 10.92 14.13 -1.67
N PHE A 143 10.29 14.01 -2.84
CA PHE A 143 8.95 13.43 -2.91
C PHE A 143 8.95 12.01 -2.41
N ASN A 144 7.95 11.71 -1.58
CA ASN A 144 7.71 10.37 -1.07
C ASN A 144 6.21 10.05 -1.10
N ILE A 145 5.88 8.76 -1.11
CA ILE A 145 4.53 8.27 -0.88
C ILE A 145 4.55 7.58 0.48
N PHE A 146 3.75 8.08 1.42
CA PHE A 146 3.60 7.49 2.74
C PHE A 146 2.46 6.49 2.66
N HIS A 147 2.78 5.22 2.38
CA HIS A 147 1.80 4.14 2.48
C HIS A 147 1.31 4.02 3.93
N LYS A 148 0.15 3.38 4.15
CA LYS A 148 -0.22 2.86 5.48
C LYS A 148 1.04 2.31 6.13
N ASN A 149 1.32 2.82 7.33
CA ASN A 149 2.46 2.39 8.11
C ASN A 149 2.18 0.94 8.48
N PHE A 150 2.48 0.00 7.58
CA PHE A 150 2.69 -1.38 7.90
C PHE A 150 4.04 -1.45 8.62
N ASN A 151 4.12 -0.84 9.80
CA ASN A 151 5.39 -0.53 10.47
C ASN A 151 6.25 -1.77 10.79
N ASN A 152 5.76 -2.99 10.52
CA ASN A 152 6.43 -4.25 10.80
C ASN A 152 6.22 -5.35 9.73
N ILE A 153 5.73 -5.04 8.52
CA ILE A 153 5.59 -6.08 7.47
C ILE A 153 6.57 -5.81 6.32
N SER A 154 7.13 -6.87 5.75
CA SER A 154 8.08 -6.75 4.65
C SER A 154 7.38 -6.47 3.30
N ALA A 155 8.17 -6.13 2.28
CA ALA A 155 7.67 -6.05 0.91
C ALA A 155 7.03 -7.38 0.44
N GLU A 156 7.65 -8.52 0.76
CA GLU A 156 7.12 -9.85 0.43
C GLU A 156 5.77 -10.11 1.10
N HIS A 157 5.61 -9.73 2.37
CA HIS A 157 4.33 -9.84 3.07
C HIS A 157 3.27 -8.99 2.38
N PHE A 158 3.58 -7.71 2.10
CA PHE A 158 2.66 -6.81 1.41
C PHE A 158 2.21 -7.35 0.05
N GLU A 159 3.14 -7.84 -0.78
CA GLU A 159 2.83 -8.44 -2.08
C GLU A 159 1.89 -9.64 -1.96
N ARG A 160 2.07 -10.49 -0.95
CA ARG A 160 1.16 -11.62 -0.72
C ARG A 160 -0.22 -11.19 -0.24
N VAL A 161 -0.33 -10.12 0.54
CA VAL A 161 -1.63 -9.55 0.90
C VAL A 161 -2.36 -9.06 -0.34
N LEU A 162 -1.67 -8.36 -1.24
CA LEU A 162 -2.26 -7.91 -2.51
C LEU A 162 -2.70 -9.12 -3.34
N LYS A 163 -1.79 -10.08 -3.53
CA LYS A 163 -2.08 -11.32 -4.27
C LYS A 163 -3.29 -12.05 -3.71
N TRP A 164 -3.44 -12.14 -2.38
CA TRP A 164 -4.62 -12.73 -1.74
C TRP A 164 -5.90 -11.96 -2.05
N LYS A 165 -5.86 -10.63 -1.97
CA LYS A 165 -7.02 -9.75 -2.21
C LYS A 165 -7.47 -9.73 -3.67
N ASP A 166 -6.54 -9.94 -4.59
CA ASP A 166 -6.81 -9.92 -6.04
C ASP A 166 -7.37 -11.24 -6.57
N LEU A 167 -7.40 -12.31 -5.75
CA LEU A 167 -7.98 -13.59 -6.16
C LEU A 167 -9.49 -13.47 -6.36
N ASP A 168 -9.94 -13.82 -7.56
CA ASP A 168 -11.35 -14.10 -7.77
C ASP A 168 -11.74 -15.46 -7.16
N SER A 169 -13.05 -15.71 -7.06
CA SER A 169 -13.58 -16.93 -6.43
C SER A 169 -13.10 -18.22 -7.10
N ASN A 170 -12.95 -18.25 -8.43
CA ASN A 170 -12.51 -19.44 -9.15
C ASN A 170 -11.01 -19.69 -8.90
N GLN A 171 -10.20 -18.62 -8.94
CA GLN A 171 -8.77 -18.70 -8.64
C GLN A 171 -8.51 -19.15 -7.21
N LEU A 172 -9.28 -18.63 -6.26
CA LEU A 172 -9.19 -19.05 -4.86
C LEU A 172 -9.54 -20.54 -4.72
N ASP A 173 -10.64 -20.99 -5.32
CA ASP A 173 -11.06 -22.40 -5.28
C ASP A 173 -9.99 -23.34 -5.87
N GLU A 174 -9.33 -22.94 -6.98
CA GLU A 174 -8.24 -23.72 -7.57
C GLU A 174 -7.01 -23.79 -6.67
N LEU A 175 -6.63 -22.66 -6.05
CA LEU A 175 -5.50 -22.60 -5.13
C LEU A 175 -5.76 -23.41 -3.86
N LEU A 176 -6.96 -23.34 -3.29
CA LEU A 176 -7.33 -24.12 -2.11
C LEU A 176 -7.28 -25.62 -2.41
N LYS A 177 -7.82 -26.07 -3.55
CA LYS A 177 -7.71 -27.48 -3.97
C LYS A 177 -6.25 -27.92 -4.13
N SER A 178 -5.41 -27.09 -4.74
CA SER A 178 -3.99 -27.37 -4.90
C SER A 178 -3.27 -27.43 -3.55
N PHE A 179 -3.65 -26.55 -2.61
CA PHE A 179 -3.13 -26.53 -1.26
C PHE A 179 -3.51 -27.79 -0.48
N ASP A 180 -4.77 -28.22 -0.54
CA ASP A 180 -5.24 -29.44 0.13
C ASP A 180 -4.45 -30.67 -0.33
N ILE A 181 -4.23 -30.82 -1.64
CA ILE A 181 -3.42 -31.93 -2.19
C ILE A 181 -1.98 -31.89 -1.65
N LYS A 182 -1.35 -30.70 -1.60
CA LYS A 182 -0.01 -30.54 -1.04
C LYS A 182 0.02 -30.89 0.44
N CYS A 183 -1.02 -30.50 1.19
CA CYS A 183 -1.11 -30.76 2.62
C CYS A 183 -1.25 -32.25 2.90
N ASP A 184 -2.05 -32.98 2.15
CA ASP A 184 -2.20 -34.44 2.31
C ASP A 184 -0.86 -35.17 2.12
N GLU A 185 -0.08 -34.80 1.10
CA GLU A 185 1.25 -35.36 0.86
C GLU A 185 2.23 -35.03 2.00
N LEU A 186 2.18 -33.80 2.50
CA LEU A 186 3.01 -33.36 3.63
C LEU A 186 2.66 -34.10 4.91
N LEU A 187 1.37 -34.19 5.24
CA LEU A 187 0.86 -34.84 6.44
C LEU A 187 1.23 -36.32 6.47
N LYS A 188 1.18 -37.00 5.32
CA LYS A 188 1.66 -38.37 5.19
C LYS A 188 3.16 -38.48 5.50
N ASN A 189 3.98 -37.60 4.94
CA ASN A 189 5.42 -37.60 5.21
C ASN A 189 5.76 -37.30 6.68
N VAL A 190 5.02 -36.38 7.30
CA VAL A 190 5.20 -36.05 8.72
C VAL A 190 4.79 -37.24 9.60
N SER A 191 3.66 -37.87 9.32
CA SER A 191 3.18 -39.05 10.07
C SER A 191 4.14 -40.23 9.97
N GLU A 192 4.74 -40.48 8.80
CA GLU A 192 5.73 -41.56 8.62
C GLU A 192 7.05 -41.31 9.34
N THR A 193 7.36 -40.06 9.69
CA THR A 193 8.68 -39.66 10.19
C THR A 193 8.66 -39.05 11.59
N THR A 194 7.51 -39.09 12.26
CA THR A 194 7.29 -38.61 13.63
C THR A 194 6.46 -39.64 14.40
N ARG A 195 6.32 -39.46 15.71
CA ARG A 195 5.42 -40.28 16.55
C ARG A 195 4.01 -39.68 16.68
N ILE A 196 3.73 -38.63 15.91
CA ILE A 196 2.50 -37.86 15.99
C ILE A 196 1.52 -38.49 15.02
N GLU A 197 0.48 -39.10 15.58
CA GLU A 197 -0.64 -39.67 14.84
C GLU A 197 -1.79 -38.66 14.78
N ASN A 198 -2.62 -38.75 13.74
CA ASN A 198 -3.81 -37.90 13.53
C ASN A 198 -3.52 -36.39 13.53
N LEU A 199 -2.69 -35.97 12.56
CA LEU A 199 -2.41 -34.57 12.29
C LEU A 199 -3.34 -34.04 11.19
N GLU A 200 -4.04 -32.94 11.46
CA GLU A 200 -4.87 -32.21 10.50
C GLU A 200 -4.29 -30.82 10.24
N LEU A 201 -4.41 -30.36 9.00
CA LEU A 201 -3.89 -29.07 8.55
C LEU A 201 -4.98 -28.30 7.84
N TYR A 202 -5.21 -27.05 8.26
CA TYR A 202 -6.20 -26.18 7.64
C TYR A 202 -5.60 -24.81 7.37
N LEU A 203 -6.09 -24.16 6.31
CA LEU A 203 -5.82 -22.74 6.06
C LEU A 203 -6.89 -21.90 6.77
N ASP A 204 -6.46 -20.95 7.60
CA ASP A 204 -7.38 -20.06 8.32
C ASP A 204 -7.78 -18.86 7.46
N LEU A 205 -8.82 -19.03 6.63
CA LEU A 205 -9.31 -18.00 5.70
C LEU A 205 -9.76 -16.69 6.38
N PHE A 206 -9.99 -16.71 7.70
CA PHE A 206 -10.51 -15.56 8.45
C PHE A 206 -9.44 -14.84 9.27
N ASN A 207 -8.19 -15.28 9.17
CA ASN A 207 -7.09 -14.66 9.90
C ASN A 207 -6.80 -13.23 9.42
N ASP A 208 -6.25 -12.41 10.30
CA ASP A 208 -5.82 -11.06 9.95
C ASP A 208 -4.56 -11.13 9.10
N LEU A 209 -4.69 -10.82 7.80
CA LEU A 209 -3.58 -10.84 6.84
C LEU A 209 -2.41 -9.94 7.24
N GLU A 210 -2.59 -8.95 8.12
CA GLU A 210 -1.52 -8.08 8.61
C GLU A 210 -0.69 -8.75 9.73
N HIS A 211 -1.22 -9.76 10.41
CA HIS A 211 -0.61 -10.37 11.60
C HIS A 211 -0.44 -11.89 11.43
N ILE A 212 0.73 -12.31 10.93
CA ILE A 212 1.04 -13.74 10.77
C ILE A 212 1.07 -14.43 12.14
N LYS A 213 0.08 -15.31 12.34
CA LYS A 213 -0.02 -16.21 13.48
C LYS A 213 -0.68 -17.51 13.02
N ASN A 214 -0.01 -18.63 13.29
CA ASN A 214 -0.60 -19.96 13.17
C ASN A 214 -1.18 -20.38 14.52
N GLU A 215 -2.14 -21.29 14.52
CA GLU A 215 -2.72 -21.83 15.75
C GLU A 215 -2.62 -23.35 15.78
N VAL A 216 -2.18 -23.89 16.92
CA VAL A 216 -2.12 -25.33 17.17
C VAL A 216 -3.15 -25.67 18.23
N VAL A 217 -4.08 -26.55 17.89
CA VAL A 217 -5.10 -27.07 18.80
C VAL A 217 -4.81 -28.55 19.03
N VAL A 218 -4.49 -28.89 20.28
CA VAL A 218 -4.26 -30.28 20.70
C VAL A 218 -5.55 -30.80 21.33
N GLU A 219 -6.17 -31.76 20.66
CA GLU A 219 -7.34 -32.49 21.16
C GLU A 219 -6.92 -33.86 21.73
N SER A 220 -7.87 -34.63 22.26
CA SER A 220 -7.58 -35.92 22.92
C SER A 220 -6.92 -36.96 22.03
N ASP A 221 -7.19 -36.91 20.72
CA ASP A 221 -6.84 -37.94 19.74
C ASP A 221 -6.28 -37.35 18.44
N LYS A 222 -6.20 -36.02 18.31
CA LYS A 222 -5.67 -35.35 17.13
C LYS A 222 -5.00 -34.02 17.44
N ILE A 223 -4.14 -33.59 16.53
CA ILE A 223 -3.54 -32.25 16.53
C ILE A 223 -4.02 -31.54 15.28
N VAL A 224 -4.56 -30.33 15.44
CA VAL A 224 -5.02 -29.50 14.35
C VAL A 224 -4.13 -28.26 14.26
N ILE A 225 -3.54 -28.02 13.09
CA ILE A 225 -2.75 -26.82 12.82
C ILE A 225 -3.53 -25.93 11.84
N TRP A 226 -3.83 -24.72 12.26
CA TRP A 226 -4.38 -23.64 11.45
C TRP A 226 -3.25 -22.77 10.95
N ILE A 227 -2.98 -22.84 9.65
CA ILE A 227 -1.94 -22.07 8.97
C ILE A 227 -2.51 -20.74 8.49
N HIS A 228 -1.72 -19.68 8.68
CA HIS A 228 -2.04 -18.35 8.20
C HIS A 228 -2.16 -18.29 6.64
N PRO A 229 -3.16 -17.57 6.08
CA PRO A 229 -3.43 -17.46 4.63
C PRO A 229 -2.23 -17.22 3.72
N LEU A 230 -1.29 -16.39 4.14
CA LEU A 230 -0.16 -16.00 3.30
C LEU A 230 0.81 -17.15 2.98
N TYR A 231 0.74 -18.25 3.72
CA TYR A 231 1.49 -19.47 3.42
C TYR A 231 0.86 -20.29 2.28
N LEU A 232 -0.33 -19.92 1.79
CA LEU A 232 -0.90 -20.48 0.55
C LEU A 232 0.06 -20.31 -0.65
N PHE A 233 0.87 -19.26 -0.63
CA PHE A 233 1.84 -18.92 -1.68
C PHE A 233 3.24 -19.49 -1.44
N SER A 234 3.42 -20.28 -0.38
CA SER A 234 4.72 -20.84 0.00
C SER A 234 5.05 -22.12 -0.77
N GLU A 235 6.36 -22.38 -0.86
CA GLU A 235 6.87 -23.65 -1.36
C GLU A 235 6.60 -24.79 -0.38
N ILE A 236 6.52 -26.02 -0.91
CA ILE A 236 6.21 -27.21 -0.11
C ILE A 236 7.26 -27.48 0.99
N SER A 237 8.52 -27.11 0.75
CA SER A 237 9.61 -27.21 1.73
C SER A 237 9.38 -26.32 2.95
N VAL A 238 8.79 -25.14 2.74
CA VAL A 238 8.50 -24.18 3.81
C VAL A 238 7.31 -24.66 4.62
N LEU A 239 6.24 -25.10 3.96
CA LEU A 239 5.08 -25.69 4.65
C LEU A 239 5.50 -26.89 5.52
N LYS A 240 6.40 -27.74 5.00
CA LYS A 240 6.99 -28.83 5.78
C LYS A 240 7.74 -28.32 7.03
N GLY A 241 8.53 -27.27 6.86
CA GLY A 241 9.25 -26.61 7.95
C GLY A 241 8.33 -26.01 9.00
N LEU A 242 7.26 -25.36 8.55
CA LEU A 242 6.21 -24.76 9.39
C LEU A 242 5.57 -25.84 10.24
N ILE A 243 5.12 -26.94 9.64
CA ILE A 243 4.49 -28.05 10.38
C ILE A 243 5.43 -28.57 11.47
N TYR A 244 6.69 -28.85 11.16
CA TYR A 244 7.63 -29.32 12.19
C TYR A 244 7.92 -28.28 13.26
N TYR A 245 7.92 -26.99 12.92
CA TYR A 245 8.09 -25.91 13.88
C TYR A 245 6.92 -25.85 14.87
N GLU A 246 5.68 -25.88 14.37
CA GLU A 246 4.48 -25.84 15.22
C GLU A 246 4.35 -27.10 16.10
N LEU A 247 4.83 -28.25 15.61
CA LEU A 247 4.86 -29.49 16.39
C LEU A 247 5.96 -29.55 17.46
N LEU A 248 6.87 -28.57 17.55
CA LEU A 248 7.91 -28.56 18.58
C LEU A 248 7.35 -28.50 20.00
N ASP A 249 6.17 -27.89 20.18
CA ASP A 249 5.48 -27.82 21.47
C ASP A 249 4.94 -29.20 21.90
N CYS A 250 4.71 -30.09 20.93
CA CYS A 250 4.25 -31.46 21.17
C CYS A 250 5.42 -32.45 21.27
N ASP A 251 6.41 -32.33 20.39
CA ASP A 251 7.61 -33.17 20.37
C ASP A 251 8.87 -32.33 20.06
N ASN A 252 9.52 -31.87 21.12
CA ASN A 252 10.73 -31.07 20.99
C ASN A 252 11.93 -31.87 20.43
N SER A 253 11.87 -33.20 20.33
CA SER A 253 12.94 -34.00 19.69
C SER A 253 13.02 -33.78 18.17
N LEU A 254 11.94 -33.25 17.57
CA LEU A 254 11.90 -32.89 16.15
C LEU A 254 12.92 -31.81 15.80
N ILE A 255 13.29 -30.95 16.75
CA ILE A 255 14.24 -29.85 16.46
C ILE A 255 15.58 -30.39 15.96
N GLU A 256 16.08 -31.50 16.50
CA GLU A 256 17.37 -32.06 16.09
C GLU A 256 17.26 -32.84 14.78
N SER A 257 16.19 -33.61 14.60
CA SER A 257 16.01 -34.47 13.42
C SER A 257 15.53 -33.71 12.19
N LYS A 258 14.84 -32.57 12.38
CA LYS A 258 14.20 -31.78 11.31
C LYS A 258 14.72 -30.35 11.18
N TYR A 259 15.84 -30.00 11.83
CA TYR A 259 16.37 -28.62 11.87
C TYR A 259 16.46 -27.93 10.51
N ARG A 260 16.86 -28.63 9.44
CA ARG A 260 16.94 -28.05 8.08
C ARG A 260 15.58 -27.66 7.52
N ALA A 261 14.55 -28.49 7.72
CA ALA A 261 13.20 -28.15 7.29
C ALA A 261 12.66 -26.96 8.08
N ILE A 262 12.84 -26.95 9.41
CA ILE A 262 12.46 -25.82 10.27
C ILE A 262 13.21 -24.54 9.85
N PHE A 263 14.45 -24.67 9.38
CA PHE A 263 15.24 -23.54 8.88
C PHE A 263 14.68 -22.93 7.59
N GLU A 264 14.16 -23.73 6.65
CA GLU A 264 13.44 -23.21 5.47
C GLU A 264 12.26 -22.33 5.87
N TYR A 265 11.51 -22.75 6.89
CA TYR A 265 10.43 -21.93 7.45
C TYR A 265 10.94 -20.64 8.11
N CYS A 266 12.05 -20.71 8.87
CA CYS A 266 12.66 -19.51 9.44
C CYS A 266 13.08 -18.48 8.37
N LYS A 267 13.61 -18.93 7.23
CA LYS A 267 13.95 -18.08 6.09
C LYS A 267 12.73 -17.32 5.59
N GLU A 268 11.65 -18.04 5.34
CA GLU A 268 10.43 -17.42 4.84
C GLU A 268 9.75 -16.52 5.87
N TYR A 269 9.73 -16.91 7.14
CA TYR A 269 9.20 -16.06 8.21
C TYR A 269 9.98 -14.76 8.34
N LYS A 270 11.32 -14.80 8.22
CA LYS A 270 12.16 -13.59 8.20
C LYS A 270 11.86 -12.73 6.97
N LEU A 271 11.66 -13.35 5.80
CA LEU A 271 11.25 -12.65 4.58
C LEU A 271 9.92 -11.95 4.75
N LEU A 272 8.91 -12.57 5.39
CA LEU A 272 7.58 -11.98 5.59
C LEU A 272 7.56 -10.93 6.71
N MET A 273 8.17 -11.23 7.84
CA MET A 273 8.00 -10.43 9.06
C MET A 273 9.18 -9.48 9.36
N GLY A 274 10.26 -9.54 8.58
CA GLY A 274 11.48 -8.76 8.83
C GLY A 274 12.24 -9.16 10.11
N LYS A 275 11.73 -10.12 10.89
CA LYS A 275 12.27 -10.58 12.18
C LYS A 275 12.49 -12.08 12.19
N ASN A 276 13.48 -12.53 12.96
CA ASN A 276 13.81 -13.94 13.10
C ASN A 276 12.92 -14.61 14.15
N LEU A 277 12.60 -15.90 13.95
CA LEU A 277 12.03 -16.74 15.01
C LEU A 277 13.08 -17.03 16.09
N GLN A 278 12.65 -17.14 17.34
CA GLN A 278 13.55 -17.41 18.47
C GLN A 278 14.29 -18.75 18.35
N VAL A 279 13.74 -19.71 17.59
CA VAL A 279 14.33 -21.03 17.37
C VAL A 279 15.65 -20.97 16.61
N ILE A 280 15.93 -19.89 15.86
CA ILE A 280 17.11 -19.77 15.00
C ILE A 280 18.43 -20.03 15.74
N GLY A 281 18.53 -19.56 16.99
CA GLY A 281 19.73 -19.78 17.82
C GLY A 281 19.94 -21.26 18.16
N LYS A 282 18.85 -22.00 18.39
CA LYS A 282 18.91 -23.46 18.61
C LYS A 282 19.32 -24.18 17.33
N LEU A 283 18.76 -23.80 16.18
CA LEU A 283 19.11 -24.38 14.88
C LEU A 283 20.60 -24.18 14.56
N ARG A 284 21.14 -22.98 14.83
CA ARG A 284 22.56 -22.68 14.65
C ARG A 284 23.45 -23.60 15.49
N LYS A 285 23.06 -23.86 16.75
CA LYS A 285 23.81 -24.76 17.63
C LYS A 285 23.80 -26.19 17.06
N ILE A 286 22.63 -26.69 16.66
CA ILE A 286 22.49 -28.02 16.06
C ILE A 286 23.33 -28.15 14.78
N ALA A 287 23.33 -27.13 13.93
CA ALA A 287 24.14 -27.10 12.71
C ALA A 287 25.65 -27.17 13.04
N ASN A 288 26.11 -26.45 14.06
CA ASN A 288 27.49 -26.55 14.56
C ASN A 288 27.82 -27.96 15.07
N ASP A 289 26.96 -28.53 15.91
CA ASP A 289 27.17 -29.89 16.46
C ASP A 289 27.23 -30.95 15.35
N LYS A 290 26.55 -30.71 14.23
CA LYS A 290 26.53 -31.58 13.04
C LYS A 290 27.60 -31.25 11.98
N ASN A 291 28.41 -30.22 12.20
CA ASN A 291 29.35 -29.67 11.20
C ASN A 291 28.68 -29.30 9.86
N ASP A 292 27.45 -28.80 9.90
CA ASP A 292 26.69 -28.35 8.73
C ASP A 292 27.05 -26.90 8.37
N ILE A 293 28.18 -26.75 7.67
CA ILE A 293 28.77 -25.45 7.32
C ILE A 293 27.80 -24.59 6.50
N GLU A 294 27.10 -25.18 5.54
CA GLU A 294 26.16 -24.48 4.66
C GLU A 294 25.03 -23.81 5.47
N THR A 295 24.39 -24.56 6.37
CA THR A 295 23.32 -24.02 7.23
C THR A 295 23.86 -22.95 8.19
N ILE A 296 25.08 -23.12 8.72
CA ILE A 296 25.69 -22.12 9.61
C ILE A 296 25.90 -20.80 8.87
N GLU A 297 26.47 -20.85 7.66
CA GLU A 297 26.70 -19.66 6.84
C GLU A 297 25.39 -18.96 6.46
N GLU A 298 24.34 -19.72 6.11
CA GLU A 298 23.02 -19.15 5.84
C GLU A 298 22.42 -18.46 7.08
N ILE A 299 22.49 -19.09 8.25
CA ILE A 299 22.00 -18.49 9.49
C ILE A 299 22.79 -17.22 9.81
N ASP A 300 24.11 -17.24 9.67
CA ASP A 300 24.95 -16.08 9.96
C ASP A 300 24.66 -14.92 9.00
N ARG A 301 24.39 -15.19 7.72
CA ARG A 301 23.89 -14.17 6.76
C ARG A 301 22.57 -13.55 7.24
N MET A 302 21.58 -14.38 7.57
CA MET A 302 20.27 -13.92 8.05
C MET A 302 20.33 -13.08 9.34
N LEU A 303 21.31 -13.34 10.21
CA LEU A 303 21.51 -12.59 11.44
C LEU A 303 22.28 -11.27 11.20
N THR A 304 23.08 -11.18 10.14
CA THR A 304 23.92 -10.02 9.83
C THR A 304 23.20 -8.95 8.99
N GLU A 305 22.18 -9.32 8.21
CA GLU A 305 21.30 -8.40 7.45
C GLU A 305 20.40 -7.49 8.33
N LEU A 306 20.80 -7.25 9.59
CA LEU A 306 20.14 -6.38 10.57
C LEU A 306 20.87 -5.04 10.80
N ILE A 307 21.80 -4.65 9.91
CA ILE A 307 22.51 -3.35 9.95
C ILE A 307 22.16 -2.52 8.72
#